data_AF-A0A3M6U5W3-F1
#
_entry.id   AF-A0A3M6U5W3-F1
#
_cell.length_a   1.000
_cell.length_b   1.000
_cell.length_c   1.000
_cell.angle_alpha   90.00
_cell.angle_beta   90.00
_cell.angle_gamma   90.00
#
_symmetry.space_group_name_H-M   'P 1'
#
loop_
_entity.id
_entity.type
_entity.pdbx_description
1 polymer ?
#
loop_
_entity_poly.entity_id
_entity_poly.type
_entity_poly.pdbx_seq_one_letter_code
_entity_poly.pdbx_strand_id
1 'polypeptide(L)'
;VYHDPSQCTGQLSPSRPAQSLPLLSYEMDIRDLPNVIERLKNYEGQLLPFRFAQSPSSLQHEIDIRDLPNSGIKIEQQPKSKKQPEGSEVIFELKVQEQDKYSYQWLKDGAELEGKCDAILILDNVELREFGCYKCRVCPRENFGINCESSRAWLDVVPKVQNATRLKKFIEVDLSTCDSVALYLNKDLLPGLGGYRQAAAVFGMTSDMIGALETCKSPGQEVIEFLKATKPDITVYTVFKQLKDDKMRRFDIAKILENHLTITESEV
;
A
#
# COMPACT_ATOMS: atom_id res chain seq x y z
N VAL A 1 -60.23 32.87 63.42
CA VAL A 1 -60.28 31.50 63.96
C VAL A 1 -59.04 30.80 63.43
N TYR A 2 -57.94 30.93 64.19
CA TYR A 2 -57.32 29.86 65.00
C TYR A 2 -56.55 28.82 64.17
N HIS A 3 -55.23 29.02 64.17
CA HIS A 3 -54.13 28.05 64.41
C HIS A 3 -54.06 26.69 63.69
N ASP A 4 -52.96 26.55 62.94
CA ASP A 4 -51.98 25.43 62.85
C ASP A 4 -51.86 24.62 64.17
N PRO A 5 -51.53 23.29 64.20
CA PRO A 5 -50.13 22.87 64.03
C PRO A 5 -49.85 21.43 63.52
N SER A 6 -48.60 21.24 63.08
CA SER A 6 -47.70 20.09 63.37
C SER A 6 -47.93 18.73 62.71
N GLN A 7 -46.95 17.90 62.36
CA GLN A 7 -45.47 17.89 62.36
C GLN A 7 -45.10 16.62 61.55
N CYS A 8 -43.94 16.59 60.87
CA CYS A 8 -42.89 15.60 61.14
C CYS A 8 -41.77 15.66 60.09
N THR A 9 -40.62 15.98 60.65
CA THR A 9 -39.27 16.01 60.12
C THR A 9 -38.81 14.68 59.51
N GLY A 10 -38.02 14.77 58.44
CA GLY A 10 -37.20 13.69 57.92
C GLY A 10 -35.98 14.27 57.22
N GLN A 11 -34.83 14.22 57.91
CA GLN A 11 -33.52 14.64 57.42
C GLN A 11 -33.06 13.72 56.27
N LEU A 12 -32.51 14.29 55.19
CA LEU A 12 -31.51 13.63 54.35
C LEU A 12 -30.49 14.68 53.85
N SER A 13 -29.23 14.31 54.01
CA SER A 13 -27.98 15.08 53.84
C SER A 13 -27.77 15.64 52.43
N PRO A 14 -26.90 16.68 52.27
CA PRO A 14 -26.71 17.38 51.01
C PRO A 14 -25.83 16.59 50.03
N SER A 15 -26.34 16.33 48.82
CA SER A 15 -25.54 15.88 47.69
C SER A 15 -24.67 17.03 47.18
N ARG A 16 -23.35 16.83 47.24
CA ARG A 16 -22.35 17.68 46.59
C ARG A 16 -22.62 17.78 45.08
N PRO A 17 -22.40 18.95 44.46
CA PRO A 17 -22.49 19.11 43.02
C PRO A 17 -21.38 18.32 42.33
N ALA A 18 -21.75 17.51 41.33
CA ALA A 18 -20.79 16.90 40.42
C ALA A 18 -20.09 18.02 39.65
N GLN A 19 -18.79 18.17 39.90
CA GLN A 19 -17.90 19.03 39.14
C GLN A 19 -17.89 18.53 37.68
N SER A 20 -18.24 19.41 36.76
CA SER A 20 -18.03 19.21 35.33
C SER A 20 -16.53 19.08 35.04
N LEU A 21 -16.09 17.92 34.56
CA LEU A 21 -14.76 17.78 34.00
C LEU A 21 -14.77 18.24 32.53
N PRO A 22 -13.71 18.93 32.06
CA PRO A 22 -13.69 19.54 30.74
C PRO A 22 -13.53 18.48 29.63
N LEU A 23 -14.21 18.70 28.51
CA LEU A 23 -13.94 17.99 27.25
C LEU A 23 -12.55 18.41 26.74
N LEU A 24 -11.52 17.63 27.08
CA LEU A 24 -10.27 17.65 26.35
C LEU A 24 -10.49 16.85 25.05
N SER A 25 -10.57 17.57 23.94
CA SER A 25 -10.43 17.01 22.60
C SER A 25 -9.01 16.44 22.48
N TYR A 26 -8.87 15.13 22.63
CA TYR A 26 -7.62 14.44 22.33
C TYR A 26 -7.76 13.85 20.93
N GLU A 27 -6.96 14.37 19.98
CA GLU A 27 -6.69 13.67 18.72
C GLU A 27 -5.96 12.37 19.06
N MET A 28 -6.53 11.23 18.66
CA MET A 28 -5.90 9.92 18.86
C MET A 28 -5.10 9.53 17.62
N ASP A 29 -3.81 9.27 17.83
CA ASP A 29 -2.87 8.75 16.83
C ASP A 29 -3.19 7.29 16.48
N ILE A 30 -3.10 6.91 15.20
CA ILE A 30 -3.51 5.61 14.63
C ILE A 30 -2.69 4.43 15.20
N ARG A 31 -1.60 4.71 15.91
CA ARG A 31 -0.71 3.69 16.51
C ARG A 31 -1.24 3.04 17.80
N ASP A 32 -2.29 3.58 18.41
CA ASP A 32 -2.85 3.06 19.69
C ASP A 32 -4.07 2.13 19.55
N LEU A 33 -4.48 1.82 18.32
CA LEU A 33 -5.64 0.97 18.00
C LEU A 33 -5.68 -0.44 18.66
N PRO A 34 -4.56 -1.15 18.90
CA PRO A 34 -4.61 -2.47 19.53
C PRO A 34 -5.10 -2.44 20.99
N ASN A 35 -4.82 -1.36 21.73
CA ASN A 35 -5.15 -1.24 23.16
C ASN A 35 -6.60 -0.78 23.42
N VAL A 36 -7.28 -0.22 22.41
CA VAL A 36 -8.67 0.23 22.52
C VAL A 36 -9.65 -0.94 22.42
N ILE A 37 -9.36 -1.93 21.57
CA ILE A 37 -10.21 -3.11 21.39
C ILE A 37 -10.20 -3.99 22.66
N GLU A 38 -9.09 -4.07 23.38
CA GLU A 38 -9.02 -4.80 24.66
C GLU A 38 -9.85 -4.13 25.76
N ARG A 39 -9.90 -2.79 25.79
CA ARG A 39 -10.72 -2.03 26.76
C ARG A 39 -12.22 -2.16 26.51
N LEU A 40 -12.65 -2.36 25.26
CA LEU A 40 -14.05 -2.57 24.91
C LEU A 40 -14.55 -4.00 25.16
N LYS A 41 -13.65 -5.00 25.24
CA LYS A 41 -14.03 -6.39 25.57
C LYS A 41 -14.33 -6.64 27.05
N ASN A 42 -13.90 -5.75 27.95
CA ASN A 42 -14.10 -5.89 29.40
C ASN A 42 -15.37 -5.24 29.96
N TYR A 43 -16.24 -4.69 29.10
CA TYR A 43 -17.52 -4.10 29.50
C TYR A 43 -18.71 -4.78 28.80
N GLU A 44 -18.74 -6.12 28.75
CA GLU A 44 -20.00 -6.84 28.59
C GLU A 44 -20.75 -6.84 29.92
N GLY A 45 -21.58 -5.81 30.14
CA GLY A 45 -22.49 -5.82 31.28
C GLY A 45 -22.99 -4.45 31.72
N GLN A 46 -23.68 -3.71 30.83
CA GLN A 46 -24.85 -2.86 31.15
C GLN A 46 -25.23 -2.00 29.94
N LEU A 47 -26.35 -2.35 29.30
CA LEU A 47 -27.05 -1.46 28.38
C LEU A 47 -27.71 -0.35 29.21
N LEU A 48 -27.30 0.91 29.03
CA LEU A 48 -28.06 2.07 29.50
C LEU A 48 -28.86 2.67 28.33
N PRO A 49 -30.14 3.06 28.53
CA PRO A 49 -30.99 3.58 27.48
C PRO A 49 -30.60 5.02 27.14
N PHE A 50 -30.14 5.27 25.91
CA PHE A 50 -29.95 6.62 25.40
C PHE A 50 -31.32 7.27 25.14
N ARG A 51 -31.67 8.28 25.94
CA ARG A 51 -32.77 9.22 25.64
C ARG A 51 -32.26 10.28 24.67
N PHE A 52 -32.97 10.48 23.56
CA PHE A 52 -32.75 11.60 22.65
C PHE A 52 -33.09 12.93 23.36
N ALA A 53 -32.08 13.78 23.57
CA ALA A 53 -32.29 15.18 23.86
C ALA A 53 -32.61 15.92 22.54
N GLN A 54 -33.68 16.69 22.53
CA GLN A 54 -34.11 17.49 21.38
C GLN A 54 -33.06 18.55 21.04
N SER A 55 -32.70 18.63 19.74
CA SER A 55 -31.72 19.54 19.18
C SER A 55 -32.19 21.01 19.21
N PRO A 56 -31.35 22.01 19.55
CA PRO A 56 -31.64 23.39 19.24
C PRO A 56 -31.38 23.63 17.75
N SER A 57 -32.42 24.07 17.05
CA SER A 57 -32.40 24.49 15.66
C SER A 57 -31.49 25.71 15.47
N SER A 58 -30.42 25.58 14.67
CA SER A 58 -29.89 26.63 13.76
C SER A 58 -28.62 26.12 13.05
N LEU A 59 -28.66 26.16 11.70
CA LEU A 59 -27.64 25.74 10.72
C LEU A 59 -27.46 24.22 10.54
N GLN A 60 -28.53 23.56 10.08
CA GLN A 60 -28.40 22.36 9.25
C GLN A 60 -27.68 22.71 7.94
N HIS A 61 -26.39 22.42 7.86
CA HIS A 61 -25.89 21.66 6.71
C HIS A 61 -25.74 20.22 7.18
N GLU A 62 -26.90 19.60 7.43
CA GLU A 62 -26.99 18.17 7.63
C GLU A 62 -26.77 17.58 6.24
N ILE A 63 -25.56 17.08 5.98
CA ILE A 63 -25.28 16.32 4.77
C ILE A 63 -26.24 15.14 4.83
N ASP A 64 -27.32 15.20 4.06
CA ASP A 64 -28.32 14.14 4.00
C ASP A 64 -27.56 12.86 3.61
N ILE A 65 -27.76 11.77 4.34
CA ILE A 65 -27.11 10.47 4.05
C ILE A 65 -27.58 9.95 2.67
N ARG A 66 -28.60 10.58 2.07
CA ARG A 66 -29.06 10.39 0.69
C ARG A 66 -28.24 11.16 -0.36
N ASP A 67 -27.46 12.14 0.06
CA ASP A 67 -26.47 12.89 -0.72
C ASP A 67 -25.03 12.42 -0.45
N LEU A 68 -24.83 11.19 0.04
CA LEU A 68 -23.57 10.53 -0.30
C LEU A 68 -23.54 10.50 -1.82
N PRO A 69 -22.56 11.13 -2.51
CA PRO A 69 -22.37 10.80 -3.90
C PRO A 69 -22.15 9.30 -3.90
N ASN A 70 -23.13 8.57 -4.45
CA ASN A 70 -22.90 7.28 -5.07
C ASN A 70 -21.48 7.36 -5.64
N SER A 71 -20.58 6.41 -5.36
CA SER A 71 -19.22 6.49 -5.88
C SER A 71 -19.21 6.21 -7.40
N GLY A 72 -20.04 6.92 -8.15
CA GLY A 72 -20.11 7.04 -9.59
C GLY A 72 -18.92 7.81 -10.16
N ILE A 73 -17.75 7.66 -9.55
CA ILE A 73 -16.49 8.01 -10.17
C ILE A 73 -16.32 7.05 -11.33
N LYS A 74 -16.62 7.54 -12.54
CA LYS A 74 -16.54 6.75 -13.76
C LYS A 74 -15.29 7.16 -14.53
N ILE A 75 -14.31 6.27 -14.54
CA ILE A 75 -13.14 6.38 -15.41
C ILE A 75 -13.54 5.92 -16.82
N GLU A 76 -13.73 6.86 -17.72
CA GLU A 76 -14.16 6.65 -19.11
C GLU A 76 -13.02 6.13 -19.99
N GLN A 77 -11.80 6.61 -19.74
CA GLN A 77 -10.59 6.14 -20.42
C GLN A 77 -9.62 5.61 -19.38
N GLN A 78 -9.28 4.34 -19.50
CA GLN A 78 -8.30 3.67 -18.65
C GLN A 78 -6.88 3.80 -19.21
N PRO A 79 -5.85 3.84 -18.36
CA PRO A 79 -4.47 3.79 -18.83
C PRO A 79 -4.16 2.43 -19.45
N LYS A 80 -3.37 2.43 -20.53
CA LYS A 80 -3.03 1.23 -21.29
C LYS A 80 -1.60 0.80 -20.99
N SER A 81 -1.37 -0.51 -20.88
CA SER A 81 -0.03 -1.08 -20.81
C SER A 81 0.79 -0.73 -22.06
N LYS A 82 2.09 -0.53 -21.89
CA LYS A 82 3.03 -0.11 -22.93
C LYS A 82 4.31 -0.92 -22.82
N LYS A 83 4.90 -1.20 -23.99
CA LYS A 83 6.26 -1.73 -24.11
C LYS A 83 7.09 -0.72 -24.87
N GLN A 84 8.12 -0.18 -24.24
CA GLN A 84 8.84 0.98 -24.76
C GLN A 84 10.34 0.82 -24.54
N PRO A 85 11.18 1.26 -25.49
CA PRO A 85 12.62 1.14 -25.35
C PRO A 85 13.15 2.15 -24.33
N GLU A 86 14.21 1.78 -23.62
CA GLU A 86 14.89 2.65 -22.66
C GLU A 86 15.22 4.03 -23.28
N GLY A 87 15.03 5.10 -22.51
CA GLY A 87 15.21 6.49 -22.91
C GLY A 87 14.11 7.08 -23.78
N SER A 88 13.03 6.35 -24.05
CA SER A 88 11.84 6.94 -24.70
C SER A 88 10.98 7.72 -23.71
N GLU A 89 10.12 8.60 -24.23
CA GLU A 89 9.02 9.18 -23.47
C GLU A 89 7.84 8.18 -23.38
N VAL A 90 7.22 8.09 -22.20
CA VAL A 90 6.03 7.28 -21.96
C VAL A 90 4.93 8.11 -21.32
N ILE A 91 3.77 8.13 -21.98
CA ILE A 91 2.58 8.82 -21.49
C ILE A 91 1.54 7.79 -21.05
N PHE A 92 1.14 7.83 -19.79
CA PHE A 92 -0.08 7.20 -19.30
C PHE A 92 -1.15 8.29 -19.12
N GLU A 93 -2.37 7.99 -19.53
CA GLU A 93 -3.48 8.93 -19.42
C GLU A 93 -4.74 8.19 -18.97
N LEU A 94 -5.58 8.90 -18.23
CA LEU A 94 -6.93 8.48 -17.94
C LEU A 94 -7.90 9.65 -18.09
N LYS A 95 -9.17 9.34 -18.30
CA LYS A 95 -10.23 10.36 -18.35
C LYS A 95 -11.37 9.95 -17.44
N VAL A 96 -11.87 10.92 -16.69
CA VAL A 96 -13.06 10.82 -15.86
C VAL A 96 -14.08 11.85 -16.33
N GLN A 97 -15.35 11.57 -16.09
CA GLN A 97 -16.41 12.56 -16.27
C GLN A 97 -16.11 13.77 -15.37
N GLU A 98 -16.13 15.00 -15.91
CA GLU A 98 -15.89 16.25 -15.15
C GLU A 98 -14.52 16.33 -14.44
N GLN A 99 -13.42 16.31 -15.22
CA GLN A 99 -12.03 16.25 -14.73
C GLN A 99 -11.67 17.26 -13.61
N ASP A 100 -12.24 18.46 -13.61
CA ASP A 100 -11.93 19.53 -12.65
C ASP A 100 -12.37 19.22 -11.20
N LYS A 101 -13.36 18.33 -11.04
CA LYS A 101 -13.91 17.94 -9.73
C LYS A 101 -13.07 16.89 -9.00
N TYR A 102 -12.06 16.35 -9.66
CA TYR A 102 -11.27 15.24 -9.13
C TYR A 102 -9.81 15.65 -8.91
N SER A 103 -9.19 14.93 -7.99
CA SER A 103 -7.76 14.89 -7.74
C SER A 103 -7.25 13.52 -8.14
N TYR A 104 -6.00 13.47 -8.60
CA TYR A 104 -5.34 12.27 -9.08
C TYR A 104 -4.10 12.01 -8.26
N GLN A 105 -3.73 10.75 -8.11
CA GLN A 105 -2.46 10.35 -7.54
C GLN A 105 -2.01 9.08 -8.27
N TRP A 106 -0.90 9.16 -9.00
CA TRP A 106 -0.31 7.99 -9.64
C TRP A 106 0.45 7.15 -8.62
N LEU A 107 0.35 5.84 -8.79
CA LEU A 107 1.06 4.83 -8.03
C LEU A 107 1.84 3.95 -8.99
N LYS A 108 3.07 3.63 -8.62
CA LYS A 108 3.92 2.63 -9.27
C LYS A 108 4.17 1.50 -8.28
N ASP A 109 3.80 0.29 -8.66
CA ASP A 109 3.98 -0.92 -7.85
C ASP A 109 3.35 -0.82 -6.44
N GLY A 110 2.29 -0.01 -6.31
CA GLY A 110 1.59 0.26 -5.06
C GLY A 110 2.17 1.39 -4.21
N ALA A 111 3.32 1.97 -4.58
CA ALA A 111 3.87 3.17 -3.96
C ALA A 111 3.42 4.43 -4.73
N GLU A 112 3.07 5.49 -4.01
CA GLU A 112 2.69 6.77 -4.62
C GLU A 112 3.90 7.42 -5.30
N LEU A 113 3.68 7.95 -6.51
CA LEU A 113 4.65 8.77 -7.22
C LEU A 113 4.48 10.22 -6.78
N GLU A 114 5.46 10.72 -6.04
CA GLU A 114 5.43 12.09 -5.51
C GLU A 114 5.24 13.12 -6.62
N GLY A 115 4.32 14.07 -6.41
CA GLY A 115 4.02 15.15 -7.35
C GLY A 115 3.31 14.73 -8.64
N LYS A 116 3.01 13.44 -8.85
CA LYS A 116 2.28 12.96 -10.02
C LYS A 116 0.78 12.95 -9.75
N CYS A 117 0.19 14.15 -9.74
CA CYS A 117 -1.20 14.38 -9.35
C CYS A 117 -2.13 14.81 -10.51
N ASP A 118 -1.67 14.68 -11.75
CA ASP A 118 -2.44 14.99 -12.96
C ASP A 118 -3.10 13.74 -13.55
N ALA A 119 -4.15 13.92 -14.36
CA ALA A 119 -4.79 12.84 -15.11
C ALA A 119 -3.85 12.21 -16.16
N ILE A 120 -2.77 12.91 -16.52
CA ILE A 120 -1.73 12.47 -17.44
C ILE A 120 -0.43 12.32 -16.67
N LEU A 121 0.17 11.13 -16.72
CA LEU A 121 1.51 10.86 -16.23
C LEU A 121 2.47 10.79 -17.42
N ILE A 122 3.42 11.71 -17.44
CA ILE A 122 4.54 11.71 -18.38
C ILE A 122 5.79 11.20 -17.65
N LEU A 123 6.43 10.19 -18.23
CA LEU A 123 7.74 9.68 -17.86
C LEU A 123 8.71 9.99 -18.99
N ASP A 124 9.55 11.00 -18.79
CA ASP A 124 10.59 11.36 -19.72
C ASP A 124 11.80 10.43 -19.55
N ASN A 125 12.43 10.06 -20.66
CA ASN A 125 13.67 9.28 -20.68
C ASN A 125 13.63 8.03 -19.75
N VAL A 126 12.70 7.10 -19.99
CA VAL A 126 12.49 5.94 -19.09
C VAL A 126 13.73 5.06 -18.95
N GLU A 127 14.12 4.71 -17.73
CA GLU A 127 15.21 3.76 -17.47
C GLU A 127 14.64 2.37 -17.15
N LEU A 128 15.51 1.37 -16.97
CA LEU A 128 15.07 0.01 -16.67
C LEU A 128 14.30 -0.12 -15.34
N ARG A 129 14.62 0.73 -14.35
CA ARG A 129 13.95 0.72 -13.04
C ARG A 129 12.49 1.15 -13.14
N GLU A 130 12.10 1.89 -14.18
CA GLU A 130 10.73 2.34 -14.46
C GLU A 130 9.82 1.20 -14.94
N PHE A 131 10.36 0.01 -15.27
CA PHE A 131 9.54 -1.19 -15.43
C PHE A 131 8.64 -1.39 -14.19
N GLY A 132 7.35 -1.65 -14.39
CA GLY A 132 6.42 -1.85 -13.27
C GLY A 132 4.95 -1.68 -13.64
N CYS A 133 4.10 -1.81 -12.63
CA CYS A 133 2.65 -1.64 -12.75
C CYS A 133 2.24 -0.24 -12.28
N TYR A 134 1.60 0.51 -13.16
CA TYR A 134 1.08 1.85 -12.88
C TYR A 134 -0.44 1.81 -12.68
N LYS A 135 -0.92 2.54 -11.69
CA LYS A 135 -2.33 2.81 -11.43
C LYS A 135 -2.50 4.26 -11.01
N CYS A 136 -3.68 4.80 -11.22
CA CYS A 136 -4.04 6.09 -10.67
C CYS A 136 -5.20 5.94 -9.70
N ARG A 137 -5.07 6.53 -8.52
CA ARG A 137 -6.18 6.75 -7.61
C ARG A 137 -6.84 8.08 -7.96
N VAL A 138 -8.15 8.06 -8.08
CA VAL A 138 -8.97 9.25 -8.35
C VAL A 138 -9.84 9.51 -7.12
N CYS A 139 -9.75 10.71 -6.55
CA CYS A 139 -10.53 11.14 -5.40
C CYS A 139 -11.32 12.41 -5.74
N PRO A 140 -12.61 12.52 -5.40
CA PRO A 140 -13.33 13.79 -5.49
C PRO A 140 -12.64 14.86 -4.63
N ARG A 141 -12.49 16.07 -5.16
CA ARG A 141 -11.80 17.18 -4.46
C ARG A 141 -12.52 17.59 -3.17
N GLU A 142 -13.83 17.42 -3.13
CA GLU A 142 -14.68 17.78 -1.98
C GLU A 142 -14.77 16.66 -0.93
N ASN A 143 -14.39 15.43 -1.28
CA ASN A 143 -14.47 14.28 -0.37
C ASN A 143 -13.39 13.24 -0.67
N PHE A 144 -12.23 13.41 -0.04
CA PHE A 144 -11.08 12.49 -0.16
C PHE A 144 -11.31 11.12 0.49
N GLY A 145 -12.40 10.92 1.24
CA GLY A 145 -12.76 9.63 1.85
C GLY A 145 -13.29 8.60 0.84
N ILE A 146 -13.62 9.03 -0.39
CA ILE A 146 -14.07 8.18 -1.48
C ILE A 146 -12.99 8.18 -2.57
N ASN A 147 -12.65 7.01 -3.10
CA ASN A 147 -11.74 6.91 -4.23
C ASN A 147 -12.13 5.80 -5.20
N CYS A 148 -11.61 5.90 -6.42
CA CYS A 148 -11.64 4.87 -7.45
C CYS A 148 -10.23 4.67 -8.00
N GLU A 149 -9.77 3.43 -8.09
CA GLU A 149 -8.50 3.11 -8.75
C GLU A 149 -8.73 2.75 -10.22
N SER A 150 -7.85 3.25 -11.10
CA SER A 150 -7.80 2.83 -12.49
C SER A 150 -7.44 1.34 -12.62
N SER A 151 -7.66 0.78 -13.81
CA SER A 151 -7.05 -0.49 -14.17
C SER A 151 -5.52 -0.41 -14.14
N ARG A 152 -4.87 -1.56 -13.94
CA ARG A 152 -3.41 -1.70 -13.99
C ARG A 152 -2.90 -1.48 -15.40
N ALA A 153 -1.90 -0.62 -15.56
CA ALA A 153 -1.17 -0.42 -16.81
C ALA A 153 0.30 -0.81 -16.60
N TRP A 154 0.77 -1.82 -17.32
CA TRP A 154 2.16 -2.29 -17.23
C TRP A 154 3.08 -1.46 -18.14
N LEU A 155 4.23 -1.05 -17.62
CA LEU A 155 5.35 -0.57 -18.41
C LEU A 155 6.39 -1.67 -18.56
N ASP A 156 6.58 -2.19 -19.77
CA ASP A 156 7.69 -3.07 -20.12
C ASP A 156 8.81 -2.28 -20.80
N VAL A 157 9.90 -2.01 -20.06
CA VAL A 157 11.05 -1.29 -20.62
C VAL A 157 11.95 -2.26 -21.38
N VAL A 158 12.23 -1.98 -22.64
CA VAL A 158 13.12 -2.78 -23.48
C VAL A 158 14.53 -2.20 -23.35
N PRO A 159 15.50 -2.93 -22.78
CA PRO A 159 16.88 -2.47 -22.66
C PRO A 159 17.44 -2.11 -24.03
N LYS A 160 18.10 -0.96 -24.14
CA LYS A 160 18.89 -0.62 -25.32
C LYS A 160 20.29 -1.17 -25.13
N VAL A 161 20.78 -1.94 -26.11
CA VAL A 161 22.20 -2.28 -26.15
C VAL A 161 22.96 -1.02 -26.56
N GLN A 162 23.65 -0.41 -25.61
CA GLN A 162 24.53 0.72 -25.86
C GLN A 162 25.98 0.21 -25.82
N ASN A 163 26.86 0.74 -26.67
CA ASN A 163 28.25 0.25 -26.78
C ASN A 163 29.06 0.38 -25.47
N ALA A 164 28.58 1.14 -24.47
CA ALA A 164 29.28 1.35 -23.20
C ALA A 164 28.58 0.70 -21.99
N THR A 165 27.36 0.17 -22.16
CA THR A 165 26.52 -0.30 -21.04
C THR A 165 25.82 -1.60 -21.42
N ARG A 166 25.98 -2.62 -20.56
CA ARG A 166 25.29 -3.91 -20.70
C ARG A 166 24.48 -4.24 -19.46
N LEU A 167 23.53 -5.16 -19.62
CA LEU A 167 22.84 -5.74 -18.47
C LEU A 167 23.83 -6.54 -17.60
N LYS A 168 23.73 -6.33 -16.29
CA LYS A 168 24.48 -7.11 -15.31
C LYS A 168 23.92 -8.54 -15.27
N LYS A 169 24.80 -9.53 -15.27
CA LYS A 169 24.39 -10.92 -15.02
C LYS A 169 24.17 -11.10 -13.53
N PHE A 170 23.20 -11.93 -13.15
CA PHE A 170 22.89 -12.16 -11.74
C PHE A 170 24.05 -12.81 -10.97
N ILE A 171 24.91 -13.58 -11.66
CA ILE A 171 26.14 -14.13 -11.08
C ILE A 171 27.16 -13.06 -10.67
N GLU A 172 27.12 -11.87 -11.30
CA GLU A 172 28.02 -10.74 -11.03
C GLU A 172 27.54 -9.86 -9.86
N VAL A 173 26.39 -10.19 -9.26
CA VAL A 173 25.89 -9.50 -8.05
C VAL A 173 26.74 -9.91 -6.86
N ASP A 174 27.15 -8.92 -6.07
CA ASP A 174 28.00 -9.11 -4.91
C ASP A 174 27.31 -9.92 -3.81
N LEU A 175 28.11 -10.51 -2.93
CA LEU A 175 27.62 -11.41 -1.90
C LEU A 175 26.66 -10.71 -0.93
N SER A 176 26.93 -9.45 -0.56
CA SER A 176 26.10 -8.72 0.43
C SER A 176 24.70 -8.42 -0.10
N THR A 177 24.59 -8.09 -1.39
CA THR A 177 23.31 -7.92 -2.09
C THR A 177 22.59 -9.25 -2.19
N CYS A 178 23.28 -10.35 -2.53
CA CYS A 178 22.69 -11.69 -2.55
C CYS A 178 22.18 -12.11 -1.16
N ASP A 179 22.95 -11.91 -0.10
CA ASP A 179 22.55 -12.22 1.28
C ASP A 179 21.28 -11.43 1.68
N SER A 180 21.20 -10.17 1.27
CA SER A 180 20.01 -9.33 1.48
C SER A 180 18.79 -9.89 0.74
N VAL A 181 18.94 -10.26 -0.54
CA VAL A 181 17.86 -10.89 -1.31
C VAL A 181 17.40 -12.19 -0.66
N ALA A 182 18.34 -13.06 -0.25
CA ALA A 182 18.03 -14.32 0.42
C ALA A 182 17.29 -14.11 1.73
N LEU A 183 17.76 -13.16 2.56
CA LEU A 183 17.12 -12.81 3.81
C LEU A 183 15.68 -12.36 3.59
N TYR A 184 15.44 -11.52 2.59
CA TYR A 184 14.08 -11.06 2.28
C TYR A 184 13.20 -12.19 1.75
N LEU A 185 13.72 -13.10 0.91
CA LEU A 185 12.96 -14.28 0.46
C LEU A 185 12.50 -15.18 1.61
N ASN A 186 13.24 -15.20 2.72
CA ASN A 186 12.90 -15.95 3.93
C ASN A 186 11.86 -15.26 4.83
N LYS A 187 11.55 -13.97 4.61
CA LYS A 187 10.57 -13.25 5.44
C LYS A 187 9.15 -13.49 4.92
N ASP A 188 8.27 -13.98 5.80
CA ASP A 188 6.83 -13.99 5.59
C ASP A 188 6.24 -12.62 6.00
N LEU A 189 6.21 -11.68 5.06
CA LEU A 189 5.85 -10.28 5.39
C LEU A 189 4.34 -10.01 5.34
N LEU A 190 3.63 -10.52 4.31
CA LEU A 190 2.20 -10.23 4.10
C LEU A 190 1.51 -11.35 3.28
N PRO A 191 0.20 -11.59 3.49
CA PRO A 191 -0.59 -12.46 2.62
C PRO A 191 -0.53 -12.01 1.16
N GLY A 192 -0.20 -12.94 0.26
CA GLY A 192 -0.14 -12.68 -1.19
C GLY A 192 1.20 -12.18 -1.73
N LEU A 193 2.24 -12.06 -0.90
CA LEU A 193 3.63 -11.90 -1.36
C LEU A 193 4.29 -13.28 -1.53
N GLY A 194 5.06 -13.45 -2.60
CA GLY A 194 5.81 -14.68 -2.86
C GLY A 194 7.01 -14.85 -1.92
N GLY A 195 7.06 -15.96 -1.19
CA GLY A 195 8.23 -16.35 -0.40
C GLY A 195 9.27 -17.10 -1.22
N TYR A 196 10.26 -17.69 -0.54
CA TYR A 196 11.30 -18.51 -1.17
C TYR A 196 10.73 -19.66 -2.02
N ARG A 197 9.61 -20.29 -1.62
CA ARG A 197 8.97 -21.39 -2.38
C ARG A 197 8.44 -20.93 -3.73
N GLN A 198 7.75 -19.80 -3.76
CA GLN A 198 7.25 -19.22 -4.99
C GLN A 198 8.40 -18.74 -5.87
N ALA A 199 9.43 -18.11 -5.29
CA ALA A 199 10.64 -17.73 -6.01
C ALA A 199 11.32 -18.95 -6.64
N ALA A 200 11.53 -20.02 -5.87
CA ALA A 200 12.10 -21.28 -6.33
C ALA A 200 11.34 -21.84 -7.54
N ALA A 201 10.01 -21.87 -7.48
CA ALA A 201 9.17 -22.31 -8.60
C ALA A 201 9.31 -21.40 -9.83
N VAL A 202 9.28 -20.08 -9.65
CA VAL A 202 9.44 -19.08 -10.73
C VAL A 202 10.81 -19.21 -11.40
N PHE A 203 11.85 -19.47 -10.60
CA PHE A 203 13.20 -19.69 -11.09
C PHE A 203 13.45 -21.13 -11.56
N GLY A 204 12.44 -22.00 -11.57
CA GLY A 204 12.48 -23.32 -12.23
C GLY A 204 13.04 -24.46 -11.38
N MET A 205 12.99 -24.37 -10.05
CA MET A 205 13.22 -25.52 -9.17
C MET A 205 12.05 -26.50 -9.28
N THR A 206 12.33 -27.80 -9.21
CA THR A 206 11.28 -28.83 -9.23
C THR A 206 10.53 -28.87 -7.89
N SER A 207 9.35 -29.50 -7.88
CA SER A 207 8.56 -29.64 -6.64
C SER A 207 9.35 -30.35 -5.52
N ASP A 208 10.16 -31.35 -5.87
CA ASP A 208 10.97 -32.10 -4.90
C ASP A 208 12.08 -31.22 -4.30
N MET A 209 12.75 -30.42 -5.15
CA MET A 209 13.76 -29.46 -4.68
C MET A 209 13.13 -28.41 -3.76
N ILE A 210 11.94 -27.92 -4.10
CA ILE A 210 11.20 -26.95 -3.28
C ILE A 210 10.80 -27.56 -1.93
N GLY A 211 10.39 -28.83 -1.90
CA GLY A 211 10.11 -29.55 -0.66
C GLY A 211 11.34 -29.68 0.24
N ALA A 212 12.52 -29.91 -0.34
CA ALA A 212 13.77 -29.99 0.42
C ALA A 212 14.14 -28.66 1.10
N LEU A 213 13.77 -27.52 0.52
CA LEU A 213 14.02 -26.19 1.09
C LEU A 213 13.40 -25.98 2.47
N GLU A 214 12.32 -26.69 2.81
CA GLU A 214 11.67 -26.57 4.12
C GLU A 214 12.59 -27.00 5.28
N THR A 215 13.57 -27.86 4.98
CA THR A 215 14.58 -28.32 5.95
C THR A 215 15.86 -27.50 5.94
N CYS A 216 16.01 -26.59 4.98
CA CYS A 216 17.22 -25.78 4.83
C CYS A 216 17.25 -24.65 5.86
N LYS A 217 18.44 -24.37 6.39
CA LYS A 217 18.65 -23.26 7.33
C LYS A 217 18.42 -21.89 6.70
N SER A 218 18.71 -21.75 5.40
CA SER A 218 18.49 -20.53 4.63
C SER A 218 17.97 -20.86 3.23
N PRO A 219 16.66 -21.13 3.07
CA PRO A 219 16.14 -21.57 1.78
C PRO A 219 16.26 -20.51 0.69
N GLY A 220 16.19 -19.22 1.03
CA GLY A 220 16.45 -18.12 0.10
C GLY A 220 17.86 -18.14 -0.48
N GLN A 221 18.87 -18.57 0.29
CA GLN A 221 20.25 -18.70 -0.19
C GLN A 221 20.36 -19.83 -1.21
N GLU A 222 19.77 -20.99 -0.91
CA GLU A 222 19.71 -22.14 -1.82
C GLU A 222 19.05 -21.77 -3.16
N VAL A 223 18.00 -20.94 -3.13
CA VAL A 223 17.34 -20.44 -4.36
C VAL A 223 18.30 -19.57 -5.19
N ILE A 224 19.08 -18.70 -4.55
CA ILE A 224 20.07 -17.86 -5.23
C ILE A 224 21.20 -18.72 -5.83
N GLU A 225 21.70 -19.68 -5.07
CA GLU A 225 22.76 -20.60 -5.52
C GLU A 225 22.29 -21.46 -6.68
N PHE A 226 21.09 -22.03 -6.59
CA PHE A 226 20.45 -22.74 -7.69
C PHE A 226 20.33 -21.87 -8.94
N LEU A 227 19.90 -20.62 -8.79
CA LEU A 227 19.74 -19.70 -9.91
C LEU A 227 21.08 -19.41 -10.59
N LYS A 228 22.13 -19.12 -9.80
CA LYS A 228 23.49 -18.88 -10.32
C LYS A 228 24.06 -20.11 -11.02
N ALA A 229 23.81 -21.31 -10.48
CA ALA A 229 24.33 -22.56 -11.04
C ALA A 229 23.61 -23.00 -12.33
N THR A 230 22.27 -22.87 -12.37
CA THR A 230 21.46 -23.39 -13.49
C THR A 230 21.22 -22.38 -14.60
N LYS A 231 21.34 -21.08 -14.32
CA LYS A 231 21.10 -19.99 -15.28
C LYS A 231 22.19 -18.91 -15.16
N PRO A 232 23.46 -19.21 -15.48
CA PRO A 232 24.57 -18.26 -15.32
C PRO A 232 24.40 -16.99 -16.17
N ASP A 233 23.67 -17.08 -17.29
CA ASP A 233 23.41 -15.96 -18.20
C ASP A 233 22.15 -15.15 -17.86
N ILE A 234 21.41 -15.50 -16.79
CA ILE A 234 20.25 -14.70 -16.39
C ILE A 234 20.69 -13.30 -15.96
N THR A 235 20.04 -12.28 -16.49
CA THR A 235 20.33 -10.90 -16.14
C THR A 235 19.62 -10.50 -14.86
N VAL A 236 20.20 -9.54 -14.12
CA VAL A 236 19.52 -8.94 -12.96
C VAL A 236 18.19 -8.33 -13.38
N TYR A 237 18.10 -7.74 -14.57
CA TYR A 237 16.85 -7.20 -15.10
C TYR A 237 15.77 -8.27 -15.31
N THR A 238 16.12 -9.48 -15.74
CA THR A 238 15.16 -10.59 -15.84
C THR A 238 14.63 -10.99 -14.46
N VAL A 239 15.51 -11.11 -13.47
CA VAL A 239 15.13 -11.43 -12.08
C VAL A 239 14.26 -10.32 -11.49
N PHE A 240 14.65 -9.06 -11.70
CA PHE A 240 13.90 -7.87 -11.30
C PHE A 240 12.46 -7.89 -11.84
N LYS A 241 12.27 -8.21 -13.12
CA LYS A 241 10.93 -8.34 -13.72
C LYS A 241 10.12 -9.46 -13.08
N GLN A 242 10.71 -10.63 -12.88
CA GLN A 242 10.05 -11.80 -12.29
C GLN A 242 9.61 -11.57 -10.83
N LEU A 243 10.40 -10.83 -10.05
CA LEU A 243 10.06 -10.46 -8.67
C LEU A 243 8.85 -9.53 -8.61
N LYS A 244 8.67 -8.66 -9.61
CA LYS A 244 7.58 -7.68 -9.66
C LYS A 244 6.29 -8.22 -10.29
N ASP A 245 6.35 -9.37 -10.96
CA ASP A 245 5.18 -10.05 -11.52
C ASP A 245 4.08 -10.25 -10.46
N ASP A 246 2.82 -10.27 -10.89
CA ASP A 246 1.65 -10.46 -10.03
C ASP A 246 1.71 -11.72 -9.16
N LYS A 247 2.49 -12.74 -9.57
CA LYS A 247 2.73 -13.96 -8.78
C LYS A 247 3.69 -13.76 -7.61
N MET A 248 4.62 -12.82 -7.70
CA MET A 248 5.66 -12.60 -6.69
C MET A 248 5.39 -11.34 -5.88
N ARG A 249 5.15 -10.20 -6.55
CA ARG A 249 4.93 -8.88 -5.94
C ARG A 249 6.01 -8.46 -4.92
N ARG A 250 7.22 -8.98 -5.05
CA ARG A 250 8.38 -8.70 -4.18
C ARG A 250 9.09 -7.42 -4.59
N PHE A 251 8.35 -6.30 -4.48
CA PHE A 251 8.86 -4.95 -4.76
C PHE A 251 9.97 -4.54 -3.80
N ASP A 252 9.96 -5.08 -2.59
CA ASP A 252 11.01 -4.95 -1.57
C ASP A 252 12.36 -5.51 -2.06
N ILE A 253 12.35 -6.71 -2.64
CA ILE A 253 13.54 -7.35 -3.22
C ILE A 253 13.93 -6.64 -4.52
N ALA A 254 12.95 -6.31 -5.36
CA ALA A 254 13.20 -5.62 -6.61
C ALA A 254 13.93 -4.28 -6.37
N LYS A 255 13.56 -3.55 -5.30
CA LYS A 255 14.21 -2.30 -4.89
C LYS A 255 15.70 -2.47 -4.59
N ILE A 256 16.09 -3.59 -3.95
CA ILE A 256 17.50 -3.93 -3.69
C ILE A 256 18.26 -4.08 -5.02
N LEU A 257 17.62 -4.68 -6.03
CA LEU A 257 18.25 -4.95 -7.33
C LEU A 257 18.24 -3.76 -8.30
N GLU A 258 17.51 -2.67 -8.03
CA GLU A 258 17.41 -1.51 -8.94
C GLU A 258 18.78 -0.90 -9.28
N ASN A 259 19.73 -0.92 -8.36
CA ASN A 259 21.07 -0.37 -8.56
C ASN A 259 22.04 -1.37 -9.22
N HIS A 260 21.58 -2.59 -9.53
CA HIS A 260 22.39 -3.67 -10.08
C HIS A 260 21.91 -4.08 -11.49
N LEU A 261 21.08 -3.27 -12.15
CA LEU A 261 20.49 -3.64 -13.46
C LEU A 261 21.51 -3.63 -14.61
N THR A 262 22.46 -2.71 -14.59
CA THR A 262 23.47 -2.50 -15.64
C THR A 262 24.88 -2.43 -15.06
N ILE A 263 25.87 -2.61 -15.92
CA ILE A 263 27.28 -2.31 -15.67
C ILE A 263 27.78 -1.40 -16.79
N THR A 264 28.61 -0.42 -16.44
CA THR A 264 29.34 0.39 -17.41
C THR A 264 30.74 -0.19 -17.62
N GLU A 265 31.18 -0.33 -18.87
CA GLU A 265 32.47 -0.97 -19.19
C GLU A 265 33.70 -0.19 -18.70
N SER A 266 33.50 1.00 -18.11
CA SER A 266 34.52 1.80 -17.44
C SER A 266 34.94 1.28 -16.06
N GLU A 267 34.23 0.28 -15.50
CA GLU A 267 34.43 -0.25 -14.13
C GLU A 267 35.11 -1.63 -14.08
N VAL A 268 35.74 -2.07 -15.19
CA VAL A 268 36.49 -3.34 -15.27
C VAL A 268 38.00 -3.11 -15.29
#